data_AF-A0A353ZGS9-F1
#
_entry.id   AF-A0A353ZGS9-F1
#
_cell.length_a   1.000
_cell.length_b   1.000
_cell.length_c   1.000
_cell.angle_alpha   90.00
_cell.angle_beta   90.00
_cell.angle_gamma   90.00
#
_symmetry.space_group_name_H-M   'P 1'
#
loop_
_entity.id
_entity.type
_entity.pdbx_description
1 polymer ?
#
loop_
_entity_poly.entity_id
_entity_poly.type
_entity_poly.pdbx_seq_one_letter_code
_entity_poly.pdbx_strand_id
1 'polypeptide(L)' 'RDRKLTLADMQGGTFTITNLGGIGGTYFTPIVNYPEVAILGMSRTSHQSVVIDDKPEVRLMLPLSLSYDHRVI' A
#
# COMPACT_ATOMS: atom_id res chain seq x y z
N ARG A 1 15.89 -12.10 -8.50
CA ARG A 1 15.48 -12.77 -7.24
C ARG A 1 16.67 -13.59 -6.72
N ASP A 2 17.88 -13.06 -6.89
CA ASP A 2 19.07 -13.91 -7.05
C ASP A 2 19.81 -14.07 -5.72
N ARG A 3 19.08 -13.85 -4.61
CA ARG A 3 19.54 -13.94 -3.21
C ARG A 3 20.83 -13.18 -2.91
N LYS A 4 21.06 -12.07 -3.61
CA LYS A 4 22.22 -11.18 -3.41
C LYS A 4 22.02 -10.12 -2.32
N LEU A 5 20.80 -9.99 -1.78
CA LEU A 5 20.52 -9.02 -0.72
C LEU A 5 21.22 -9.43 0.57
N THR A 6 21.94 -8.48 1.17
CA THR A 6 22.52 -8.63 2.49
C THR A 6 21.54 -8.14 3.56
N LEU A 7 21.81 -8.46 4.83
CA LEU A 7 21.01 -7.93 5.95
C LEU A 7 21.12 -6.41 6.06
N ALA A 8 22.28 -5.84 5.73
CA ALA A 8 22.50 -4.40 5.76
C ALA A 8 21.58 -3.66 4.77
N ASP A 9 21.32 -4.26 3.60
CA ASP A 9 20.43 -3.71 2.57
C ASP A 9 18.94 -3.72 2.98
N MET A 10 18.58 -4.49 4.00
CA MET A 10 17.21 -4.66 4.49
C MET A 10 16.91 -3.90 5.79
N GLN A 11 17.88 -3.13 6.30
CA GLN A 11 17.77 -2.39 7.56
C GLN A 11 17.70 -0.88 7.32
N GLY A 12 17.30 -0.13 8.35
CA GLY A 12 17.24 1.34 8.29
C GLY A 12 16.04 1.91 7.51
N GLY A 13 15.04 1.08 7.22
CA GLY A 13 13.76 1.55 6.69
C GLY A 13 13.05 2.50 7.64
N THR A 14 12.39 3.52 7.09
CA THR A 14 11.56 4.48 7.83
C THR A 14 10.07 4.28 7.55
N PHE A 15 9.74 3.60 6.46
CA PHE A 15 8.39 3.38 5.96
C PHE A 15 8.36 2.19 5.01
N THR A 16 7.30 1.39 5.10
CA THR A 16 7.10 0.21 4.24
C THR A 16 6.01 0.47 3.21
N ILE A 17 6.26 0.05 1.97
CA ILE A 17 5.22 -0.11 0.93
C ILE A 17 5.03 -1.60 0.66
N THR A 18 3.79 -2.07 0.65
CA THR A 18 3.43 -3.46 0.34
C THR A 18 2.33 -3.52 -0.71
N ASN A 19 2.55 -4.31 -1.77
CA ASN A 19 1.68 -4.36 -2.93
C ASN A 19 1.12 -5.78 -3.14
N LEU A 20 -0.19 -5.93 -2.96
CA LEU A 20 -0.95 -7.16 -3.22
C LEU A 20 -1.70 -7.13 -4.56
N GLY A 21 -1.54 -6.09 -5.37
CA GLY A 21 -2.25 -5.93 -6.65
C GLY A 21 -1.98 -7.03 -7.68
N GLY A 22 -0.84 -7.73 -7.57
CA GLY A 22 -0.53 -8.91 -8.37
C GLY A 22 -1.40 -10.15 -8.04
N ILE A 23 -1.88 -10.25 -6.81
CA ILE A 23 -2.73 -11.37 -6.33
C ILE A 23 -4.20 -10.99 -6.48
N GLY A 24 -4.58 -9.78 -6.07
CA GLY A 24 -5.95 -9.30 -6.08
C GLY A 24 -6.34 -8.62 -4.77
N GLY A 25 -7.64 -8.60 -4.48
CA GLY A 25 -8.21 -7.93 -3.31
C GLY A 25 -8.52 -6.45 -3.58
N THR A 26 -9.42 -5.91 -2.75
CA THR A 26 -9.85 -4.51 -2.81
C THR A 26 -9.18 -3.70 -1.70
N TYR A 27 -9.12 -4.22 -0.48
CA TYR A 27 -8.46 -3.59 0.66
C TYR A 27 -7.88 -4.67 1.58
N PHE A 28 -6.90 -4.30 2.40
CA PHE A 28 -6.37 -5.15 3.46
C PHE A 28 -5.77 -4.26 4.56
N THR A 29 -5.61 -4.81 5.76
CA THR A 29 -4.99 -4.12 6.88
C THR A 29 -3.53 -4.58 7.02
N PRO A 30 -2.55 -3.89 6.40
CA PRO A 30 -1.14 -4.25 6.55
C PRO A 30 -0.70 -4.12 8.00
N ILE A 31 0.22 -4.99 8.43
CA ILE A 31 0.83 -4.93 9.76
C ILE A 31 2.11 -4.10 9.65
N VAL A 32 2.28 -3.13 10.55
CA VAL A 32 3.47 -2.27 10.60
C VAL A 32 4.71 -3.09 10.97
N ASN A 33 5.81 -2.89 10.24
CA ASN A 33 7.10 -3.51 10.55
C ASN A 33 7.86 -2.64 11.55
N TYR A 34 7.86 -3.01 12.83
CA TYR A 34 8.67 -2.31 13.84
C TYR A 34 10.16 -2.34 13.44
N PRO A 35 10.92 -1.23 13.54
CA PRO A 35 10.65 0.03 14.25
C PRO A 35 9.95 1.14 13.43
N GLU A 36 9.46 0.86 12.23
CA GLU A 36 8.71 1.85 11.44
C GLU A 36 7.36 2.15 12.09
N VAL A 37 6.80 3.33 11.78
CA VAL A 37 5.56 3.81 12.40
C VAL A 37 4.33 3.75 11.47
N ALA A 38 4.54 3.46 10.19
CA ALA A 38 3.46 3.35 9.21
C ALA A 38 3.82 2.45 8.03
N ILE A 39 2.80 1.91 7.38
CA ILE A 39 2.91 1.04 6.20
C ILE A 39 1.77 1.34 5.22
N LEU A 40 2.10 1.47 3.94
CA LEU A 40 1.13 1.66 2.86
C LEU A 40 0.91 0.36 2.08
N GLY A 41 -0.32 -0.15 2.17
CA GLY A 41 -0.84 -1.24 1.37
C GLY A 41 -1.44 -0.75 0.05
N MET A 42 -1.11 -1.42 -1.04
CA MET A 42 -1.71 -1.23 -2.38
C MET A 42 -2.40 -2.51 -2.84
N SER A 43 -3.64 -2.40 -3.31
CA SER A 43 -4.41 -3.52 -3.84
C SER A 43 -4.56 -3.42 -5.37
N ARG A 44 -5.30 -4.35 -5.99
CA ARG A 44 -5.45 -4.38 -7.45
C ARG A 44 -6.22 -3.16 -7.93
N THR A 45 -5.69 -2.50 -8.96
CA THR A 45 -6.39 -1.40 -9.64
C THR A 45 -7.61 -1.92 -10.38
N SER A 46 -8.69 -1.13 -10.40
CA SER A 46 -9.91 -1.45 -11.15
C SER A 46 -10.49 -0.19 -11.79
N HIS A 47 -11.16 -0.35 -12.94
CA HIS A 47 -11.93 0.74 -13.52
C HIS A 47 -13.23 0.90 -12.73
N GLN A 48 -13.46 2.08 -12.17
CA GLN A 48 -14.63 2.41 -11.37
C GLN A 48 -15.31 3.65 -11.95
N SER A 49 -16.63 3.69 -11.85
CA SER A 49 -17.40 4.91 -12.14
C SER A 49 -17.29 5.83 -10.93
N VAL A 50 -16.72 7.02 -11.14
CA VAL A 50 -16.57 8.07 -10.13
C VAL A 50 -17.26 9.34 -10.63
N VAL A 51 -17.81 10.13 -9.71
CA VAL A 51 -18.42 11.40 -10.08
C VAL A 51 -17.35 12.47 -10.09
N ILE A 52 -17.17 13.13 -11.23
CA ILE A 52 -16.27 14.28 -11.42
C ILE A 52 -17.12 15.36 -12.09
N ASP A 53 -17.12 16.58 -11.52
CA ASP A 53 -17.92 17.71 -12.01
C ASP A 53 -19.40 17.33 -12.28
N ASP A 54 -20.01 16.66 -11.31
CA ASP A 54 -21.40 16.15 -11.34
C ASP A 54 -21.71 15.17 -12.50
N LYS A 55 -20.68 14.59 -13.12
CA LYS A 55 -20.83 13.62 -14.21
C LYS A 55 -20.16 12.29 -13.86
N PRO A 56 -20.79 11.14 -14.17
CA PRO A 56 -20.15 9.85 -14.00
C PRO A 56 -19.05 9.66 -15.05
N GLU A 57 -17.82 9.45 -14.59
CA GLU A 57 -16.66 9.17 -15.42
C GLU A 57 -15.99 7.87 -14.99
N VAL A 58 -15.57 7.05 -15.96
CA VAL A 58 -14.80 5.84 -15.66
C VAL A 58 -13.34 6.24 -15.44
N ARG A 59 -12.77 5.83 -14.30
CA ARG A 59 -11.36 6.05 -13.94
C ARG A 59 -10.72 4.77 -13.43
N LEU A 60 -9.41 4.66 -13.67
CA LEU A 60 -8.60 3.62 -13.07
C LEU A 60 -8.31 4.01 -11.62
N MET A 61 -8.91 3.30 -10.68
CA MET A 61 -8.77 3.55 -9.25
C MET A 61 -7.79 2.55 -8.63
N LEU A 62 -6.86 3.06 -7.83
CA LEU A 62 -5.93 2.27 -7.01
C LEU A 62 -6.40 2.33 -5.54
N PRO A 63 -6.85 1.21 -4.96
CA PRO A 63 -7.16 1.17 -3.55
C PRO A 63 -5.88 1.22 -2.71
N LEU A 64 -5.87 2.10 -1.71
CA LEU A 64 -4.77 2.30 -0.77
C LEU A 64 -5.24 1.99 0.66
N SER A 65 -4.36 1.41 1.48
CA SER A 65 -4.63 1.08 2.88
C SER A 65 -3.45 1.49 3.74
N LEU A 66 -3.63 2.51 4.58
CA LEU A 66 -2.59 3.00 5.48
C LEU A 66 -2.83 2.45 6.89
N SER A 67 -1.89 1.65 7.39
CA SER A 67 -1.82 1.30 8.81
C SER A 67 -0.70 2.08 9.46
N TYR A 68 -0.93 2.54 10.69
CA TYR A 68 0.02 3.37 11.43
C TYR A 68 -0.08 3.13 12.94
N ASP A 69 0.98 3.49 13.66
CA ASP A 69 0.98 3.55 15.12
C ASP A 69 0.31 4.85 15.59
N HIS A 70 -0.92 4.72 16.08
CA HIS A 70 -1.73 5.83 16.61
C HIS A 70 -1.13 6.51 17.86
N ARG A 71 -0.09 5.94 18.46
CA ARG A 71 0.62 6.59 19.59
C ARG A 71 1.57 7.68 19.11
N VAL A 72 1.94 7.67 17.83
CA VAL A 72 2.98 8.56 17.26
C VAL A 72 2.40 9.53 16.23
N ILE A 73 1.42 9.08 15.42
CA ILE A 73 0.77 9.86 14.36
C ILE A 73 -0.55 10.46 14.85
#